data_AF-A0ABD7ZK39-F1
#
_entry.id   AF-A0ABD7ZK39-F1
#
_cell.length_a   1.000
_cell.length_b   1.000
_cell.length_c   1.000
_cell.angle_alpha   90.00
_cell.angle_beta   90.00
_cell.angle_gamma   90.00
#
_symmetry.space_group_name_H-M   'P 1'
#
loop_
_entity.id
_entity.type
_entity.pdbx_description
1 polymer ?
#
loop_
_entity_poly.entity_id
_entity_poly.type
_entity_poly.pdbx_seq_one_letter_code
_entity_poly.pdbx_strand_id
1 'polypeptide(L)'
;MKKLFTFIFLLSTIVLAACSSRSSSTTQEPIEMFMFGQDCKLFVFTDKESFELCSSSVSDLSTFLNSPYAKAIEKVIPVFLIDEEDKKVSARLTLYVRADNLTEKQRNELLKKFMFQETTETVKKKLQERYSISPQFNIYSITYEAEGVSRQYEHRNELLAKYKLAKPIMATVDRYYGSKVNTSSYSDDDKTINPLTILTASLWFPVAMLTCLGDKDSSPGFGALFDPCPFR
;
A
#
# COMPACT_ATOMS: atom_id res chain seq x y z
N MET A 1 21.09 -54.74 32.19
CA MET A 1 21.39 -53.92 30.99
C MET A 1 20.19 -53.66 30.05
N LYS A 2 18.95 -54.11 30.33
CA LYS A 2 17.78 -53.82 29.46
C LYS A 2 17.00 -52.54 29.81
N LYS A 3 17.11 -52.02 31.05
CA LYS A 3 16.37 -50.84 31.51
C LYS A 3 17.04 -49.49 31.22
N LEU A 4 18.34 -49.50 30.88
CA LEU A 4 19.09 -48.28 30.55
C LEU A 4 18.83 -47.81 29.11
N PHE A 5 18.64 -48.74 28.17
CA PHE A 5 18.33 -48.43 26.77
C PHE A 5 16.93 -47.85 26.58
N THR A 6 15.96 -48.23 27.41
CA THR A 6 14.59 -47.67 27.35
C THR A 6 14.54 -46.21 27.80
N PHE A 7 15.43 -45.79 28.70
CA PHE A 7 15.52 -44.40 29.15
C PHE A 7 16.18 -43.48 28.11
N ILE A 8 17.20 -43.98 27.40
CA ILE A 8 17.86 -43.24 26.31
C ILE A 8 16.93 -43.03 25.11
N PHE A 9 16.06 -44.01 24.80
CA PHE A 9 15.02 -43.86 23.77
C PHE A 9 13.87 -42.94 24.18
N LEU A 10 13.60 -42.77 25.48
CA LEU A 10 12.58 -41.82 25.99
C LEU A 10 13.13 -40.38 26.06
N LEU A 11 14.43 -40.21 26.30
CA LEU A 11 15.10 -38.91 26.29
C LEU A 11 15.40 -38.41 24.87
N SER A 12 15.60 -39.30 23.89
CA SER A 12 15.81 -38.89 22.49
C SER A 12 14.54 -38.37 21.81
N THR A 13 13.35 -38.65 22.35
CA THR A 13 12.08 -38.08 21.85
C THR A 13 11.76 -36.69 22.41
N ILE A 14 12.56 -36.16 23.34
CA ILE A 14 12.31 -34.84 23.98
C ILE A 14 13.23 -33.73 23.42
N VAL A 15 14.15 -34.05 22.51
CA VAL A 15 14.98 -33.04 21.82
C VAL A 15 14.46 -32.79 20.39
N LEU A 16 13.16 -32.58 20.27
CA LEU A 16 12.54 -31.83 19.18
C LEU A 16 11.67 -30.71 19.80
N ALA A 17 12.19 -30.06 20.84
CA ALA A 17 11.74 -28.71 21.15
C ALA A 17 12.15 -27.84 19.97
N ALA A 18 11.16 -27.64 19.09
CA ALA A 18 11.18 -26.81 17.91
C ALA A 18 12.21 -25.67 18.04
N CYS A 19 13.29 -25.75 17.28
CA CYS A 19 13.76 -24.56 16.62
C CYS A 19 12.64 -24.12 15.67
N SER A 20 11.58 -23.51 16.21
CA SER A 20 10.66 -22.69 15.44
C SER A 20 11.49 -21.50 14.99
N SER A 21 12.25 -21.69 13.92
CA SER A 21 12.73 -20.60 13.09
C SER A 21 11.47 -19.82 12.74
N ARG A 22 11.28 -18.69 13.43
CA ARG A 22 10.19 -17.75 13.19
C ARG A 22 10.16 -17.48 11.69
N SER A 23 9.17 -18.03 11.01
CA SER A 23 9.10 -17.99 9.56
C SER A 23 8.79 -16.56 9.14
N SER A 24 9.64 -15.98 8.31
CA SER A 24 9.32 -14.76 7.57
C SER A 24 9.01 -15.11 6.12
N SER A 25 8.11 -14.35 5.51
CA SER A 25 7.79 -14.50 4.09
C SER A 25 7.57 -13.14 3.45
N THR A 26 8.10 -12.98 2.24
CA THR A 26 7.87 -11.80 1.40
C THR A 26 7.02 -12.22 0.22
N THR A 27 5.93 -11.52 -0.01
CA THR A 27 4.98 -11.80 -1.09
C THR A 27 4.61 -10.52 -1.84
N GLN A 28 4.09 -10.68 -3.05
CA GLN A 28 3.45 -9.59 -3.80
C GLN A 28 1.95 -9.80 -3.73
N GLU A 29 1.22 -8.78 -3.27
CA GLU A 29 -0.23 -8.87 -3.07
C GLU A 29 -0.94 -7.71 -3.76
N PRO A 30 -1.96 -7.98 -4.58
CA PRO A 30 -2.78 -6.93 -5.16
C PRO A 30 -3.63 -6.25 -4.07
N ILE A 31 -3.44 -4.94 -3.90
CA ILE A 31 -4.43 -4.08 -3.25
C ILE A 31 -5.62 -3.96 -4.21
N GLU A 32 -6.74 -4.55 -3.84
CA GLU A 32 -7.97 -4.56 -4.63
C GLU A 32 -8.83 -3.33 -4.36
N MET A 33 -8.71 -2.73 -3.17
CA MET A 33 -9.52 -1.60 -2.75
C MET A 33 -8.84 -0.85 -1.60
N PHE A 34 -9.04 0.45 -1.54
CA PHE A 34 -8.73 1.24 -0.35
C PHE A 34 -9.77 2.35 -0.15
N MET A 35 -9.94 2.78 1.11
CA MET A 35 -10.88 3.84 1.47
C MET A 35 -10.34 4.67 2.63
N PHE A 36 -10.46 5.99 2.52
CA PHE A 36 -10.26 6.88 3.66
C PHE A 36 -11.53 6.91 4.53
N GLY A 37 -11.35 6.76 5.83
CA GLY A 37 -12.39 6.92 6.84
C GLY A 37 -12.29 8.26 7.57
N GLN A 38 -13.12 8.42 8.59
CA GLN A 38 -12.98 9.50 9.58
C GLN A 38 -11.72 9.26 10.45
N ASP A 39 -11.29 10.30 11.17
CA ASP A 39 -10.26 10.21 12.22
C ASP A 39 -8.98 9.50 11.78
N CYS A 40 -8.30 9.99 10.74
CA CYS A 40 -7.06 9.42 10.17
C CYS A 40 -7.12 8.00 9.59
N LYS A 41 -8.30 7.37 9.49
CA LYS A 41 -8.38 5.96 9.07
C LYS A 41 -8.16 5.78 7.58
N LEU A 42 -7.38 4.76 7.23
CA LEU A 42 -7.26 4.21 5.89
C LEU A 42 -7.52 2.70 5.96
N PHE A 43 -8.54 2.27 5.25
CA PHE A 43 -8.86 0.86 5.05
C PHE A 43 -8.21 0.39 3.77
N VAL A 44 -7.47 -0.71 3.81
CA VAL A 44 -6.82 -1.32 2.64
C VAL A 44 -7.24 -2.78 2.55
N PHE A 45 -7.68 -3.23 1.38
CA PHE A 45 -8.09 -4.60 1.13
C PHE A 45 -7.13 -5.20 0.10
N THR A 46 -6.37 -6.22 0.50
CA THR A 46 -5.62 -7.08 -0.43
C THR A 46 -6.46 -8.29 -0.80
N ASP A 47 -5.99 -9.13 -1.71
CA ASP A 47 -6.62 -10.42 -2.03
C ASP A 47 -6.68 -11.40 -0.84
N LYS A 48 -5.80 -11.24 0.15
CA LYS A 48 -5.71 -12.16 1.31
C LYS A 48 -6.32 -11.62 2.58
N GLU A 49 -6.06 -10.36 2.92
CA GLU A 49 -6.47 -9.78 4.19
C GLU A 49 -6.81 -8.29 4.05
N SER A 50 -7.16 -7.65 5.15
CA SER A 50 -7.54 -6.24 5.16
C SER A 50 -6.90 -5.54 6.34
N PHE A 51 -6.59 -4.26 6.15
CA PHE A 51 -5.84 -3.46 7.10
C PHE A 51 -6.62 -2.21 7.45
N GLU A 52 -6.61 -1.85 8.73
CA GLU A 52 -7.05 -0.55 9.22
C GLU A 52 -5.82 0.19 9.73
N LEU A 53 -5.46 1.29 9.04
CA LEU A 53 -4.27 2.09 9.31
C LEU A 53 -4.69 3.48 9.81
N CYS A 54 -3.89 4.08 10.69
CA CYS A 54 -4.12 5.45 11.14
C CYS A 54 -2.82 6.18 11.45
N SER A 55 -2.65 7.37 10.89
CA SER A 55 -1.60 8.31 11.27
C SER A 55 -1.91 9.71 10.72
N SER A 56 -1.20 10.74 11.17
CA SER A 56 -1.26 12.05 10.52
C SER A 56 -0.89 11.99 9.04
N SER A 57 0.06 11.10 8.66
CA SER A 57 0.47 10.88 7.27
C SER A 57 -0.68 10.36 6.40
N VAL A 58 -1.66 9.63 6.96
CA VAL A 58 -2.86 9.20 6.22
C VAL A 58 -3.69 10.42 5.81
N SER A 59 -3.85 11.39 6.71
CA SER A 59 -4.55 12.64 6.40
C SER A 59 -3.81 13.48 5.36
N ASP A 60 -2.49 13.54 5.45
CA ASP A 60 -1.65 14.24 4.46
C ASP A 60 -1.72 13.56 3.08
N LEU A 61 -1.72 12.23 3.04
CA LEU A 61 -1.92 11.45 1.83
C LEU A 61 -3.29 11.74 1.22
N SER A 62 -4.37 11.71 2.01
CA SER A 62 -5.72 12.05 1.54
C SER A 62 -5.76 13.47 0.96
N THR A 63 -5.14 14.43 1.64
CA THR A 63 -5.05 15.82 1.19
C THR A 63 -4.31 15.94 -0.15
N PHE A 64 -3.19 15.21 -0.31
CA PHE A 64 -2.45 15.18 -1.57
C PHE A 64 -3.23 14.51 -2.70
N LEU A 65 -3.87 13.37 -2.45
CA LEU A 65 -4.64 12.64 -3.46
C LEU A 65 -5.87 13.41 -3.96
N ASN A 66 -6.44 14.28 -3.12
CA ASN A 66 -7.52 15.20 -3.49
C ASN A 66 -7.03 16.51 -4.12
N SER A 67 -5.71 16.68 -4.29
CA SER A 67 -5.13 17.85 -4.94
C SER A 67 -5.07 17.69 -6.47
N PRO A 68 -4.97 18.77 -7.25
CA PRO A 68 -4.79 18.69 -8.70
C PRO A 68 -3.45 18.06 -9.12
N TYR A 69 -2.54 17.79 -8.17
CA TYR A 69 -1.22 17.20 -8.41
C TYR A 69 -1.23 15.67 -8.40
N ALA A 70 -2.30 15.03 -7.91
CA ALA A 70 -2.41 13.57 -7.90
C ALA A 70 -2.30 12.97 -9.31
N LYS A 71 -2.70 13.71 -10.35
CA LYS A 71 -2.55 13.32 -11.77
C LYS A 71 -1.11 13.20 -12.26
N ALA A 72 -0.16 13.74 -11.50
CA ALA A 72 1.26 13.69 -11.85
C ALA A 72 1.97 12.47 -11.21
N ILE A 73 1.25 11.64 -10.44
CA ILE A 73 1.77 10.39 -9.89
C ILE A 73 2.12 9.47 -11.05
N GLU A 74 3.40 9.11 -11.13
CA GLU A 74 3.96 8.17 -12.08
C GLU A 74 3.94 6.75 -11.51
N LYS A 75 4.31 6.62 -10.23
CA LYS A 75 4.46 5.32 -9.59
C LYS A 75 4.07 5.36 -8.13
N VAL A 76 3.47 4.28 -7.68
CA VAL A 76 3.12 4.00 -6.29
C VAL A 76 3.83 2.72 -5.87
N ILE A 77 4.46 2.72 -4.71
CA ILE A 77 5.10 1.56 -4.11
C ILE A 77 4.56 1.38 -2.68
N PRO A 78 3.55 0.51 -2.49
CA PRO A 78 3.11 0.10 -1.17
C PRO A 78 3.98 -1.02 -0.62
N VAL A 79 4.31 -0.91 0.67
CA VAL A 79 4.97 -1.95 1.46
C VAL A 79 4.23 -2.12 2.77
N PHE A 80 3.91 -3.36 3.12
CA PHE A 80 3.31 -3.73 4.40
C PHE A 80 4.25 -4.67 5.15
N LEU A 81 4.51 -4.35 6.42
CA LEU A 81 5.21 -5.20 7.37
C LEU A 81 4.18 -5.68 8.39
N ILE A 82 3.96 -6.99 8.46
CA ILE A 82 2.89 -7.60 9.24
C ILE A 82 3.50 -8.50 10.30
N ASP A 83 3.23 -8.18 11.55
CA ASP A 83 3.42 -9.10 12.67
C ASP A 83 2.22 -10.06 12.71
N GLU A 84 2.45 -11.32 12.38
CA GLU A 84 1.40 -12.34 12.33
C GLU A 84 0.93 -12.80 13.71
N GLU A 85 1.72 -12.56 14.76
CA GLU A 85 1.38 -12.90 16.15
C GLU A 85 0.44 -11.83 16.73
N ASP A 86 0.86 -10.55 16.64
CA ASP A 86 0.11 -9.41 17.20
C ASP A 86 -0.93 -8.81 16.24
N LYS A 87 -0.96 -9.27 14.98
CA LYS A 87 -1.76 -8.67 13.88
C LYS A 87 -1.49 -7.18 13.68
N LYS A 88 -0.33 -6.69 14.11
CA LYS A 88 0.12 -5.31 13.89
C LYS A 88 0.66 -5.15 12.47
N VAL A 89 0.37 -4.00 11.89
CA VAL A 89 0.76 -3.66 10.52
C VAL A 89 1.48 -2.32 10.53
N SER A 90 2.69 -2.29 9.99
CA SER A 90 3.35 -1.06 9.60
C SER A 90 3.29 -0.93 8.08
N ALA A 91 2.73 0.17 7.62
CA ALA A 91 2.52 0.44 6.21
C ALA A 91 3.37 1.63 5.76
N ARG A 92 4.02 1.47 4.61
CA ARG A 92 4.77 2.52 3.94
C ARG A 92 4.32 2.64 2.51
N LEU A 93 3.93 3.85 2.10
CA LEU A 93 3.53 4.16 0.74
C LEU A 93 4.44 5.24 0.16
N THR A 94 5.26 4.86 -0.81
CA THR A 94 6.08 5.84 -1.54
C THR A 94 5.38 6.21 -2.84
N LEU A 95 5.18 7.51 -3.05
CA LEU A 95 4.67 8.08 -4.29
C LEU A 95 5.82 8.71 -5.06
N TYR A 96 5.84 8.49 -6.36
CA TYR A 96 6.75 9.16 -7.30
C TYR A 96 5.92 9.97 -8.28
N VAL A 97 6.28 11.23 -8.44
CA VAL A 97 5.63 12.20 -9.33
C VAL A 97 6.60 12.62 -10.42
N ARG A 98 6.14 12.65 -11.67
CA ARG A 98 6.88 13.20 -12.80
C ARG A 98 6.80 14.73 -12.76
N ALA A 99 7.91 15.39 -12.49
CA ALA A 99 7.97 16.84 -12.29
C ALA A 99 8.08 17.65 -13.60
N ASP A 100 8.38 17.01 -14.73
CA ASP A 100 8.64 17.70 -16.01
C ASP A 100 7.38 18.31 -16.63
N ASN A 101 6.22 17.70 -16.39
CA ASN A 101 4.93 18.20 -16.87
C ASN A 101 4.35 19.29 -15.95
N LEU A 102 5.09 19.69 -14.92
CA LEU A 102 4.66 20.68 -13.94
C LEU A 102 5.36 22.01 -14.20
N THR A 103 4.63 23.10 -14.00
CA THR A 103 5.24 24.44 -14.01
C THR A 103 6.13 24.62 -12.77
N GLU A 104 7.01 25.62 -12.79
CA GLU A 104 7.86 25.94 -11.64
C GLU A 104 7.03 26.20 -10.37
N LYS A 105 5.90 26.91 -10.49
CA LYS A 105 4.98 27.13 -9.37
C LYS A 105 4.45 25.80 -8.80
N GLN A 106 4.03 24.88 -9.67
CA GLN A 106 3.50 23.58 -9.25
C GLN A 106 4.58 22.71 -8.59
N ARG A 107 5.80 22.70 -9.13
CA ARG A 107 6.95 22.03 -8.48
C ARG A 107 7.24 22.62 -7.11
N ASN A 108 7.24 23.94 -6.98
CA ASN A 108 7.42 24.62 -5.69
C ASN A 108 6.33 24.27 -4.69
N GLU A 109 5.07 24.12 -5.12
CA GLU A 109 4.00 23.65 -4.24
C GLU A 109 4.20 22.20 -3.80
N LEU A 110 4.63 21.30 -4.68
CA LEU A 110 4.96 19.92 -4.29
C LEU A 110 6.06 19.88 -3.21
N LEU A 111 7.14 20.64 -3.41
CA LEU A 111 8.28 20.65 -2.49
C LEU A 111 7.94 21.33 -1.15
N LYS A 112 7.23 22.47 -1.17
CA LYS A 112 7.02 23.32 0.02
C LYS A 112 5.69 23.11 0.75
N LYS A 113 4.67 22.58 0.08
CA LYS A 113 3.36 22.32 0.70
C LYS A 113 3.15 20.84 0.96
N PHE A 114 3.46 20.01 -0.04
CA PHE A 114 3.27 18.56 0.06
C PHE A 114 4.54 17.82 0.48
N MET A 115 5.64 18.53 0.80
CA MET A 115 6.88 17.96 1.32
C MET A 115 7.54 16.90 0.42
N PHE A 116 7.27 16.94 -0.88
CA PHE A 116 7.99 16.09 -1.82
C PHE A 116 9.48 16.46 -1.83
N GLN A 117 10.31 15.48 -2.15
CA GLN A 117 11.74 15.62 -2.28
C GLN A 117 12.17 15.22 -3.68
N GLU A 118 13.18 15.89 -4.22
CA GLU A 118 13.80 15.46 -5.47
C GLU A 118 14.51 14.12 -5.26
N THR A 119 14.25 13.14 -6.13
CA THR A 119 14.88 11.83 -6.01
C THR A 119 16.37 11.93 -6.36
N THR A 120 17.22 11.22 -5.63
CA THR A 120 18.63 11.12 -5.97
C THR A 120 18.84 10.41 -7.31
N GLU A 121 19.92 10.73 -8.01
CA GLU A 121 20.28 10.09 -9.29
C GLU A 121 20.38 8.56 -9.20
N THR A 122 20.76 8.01 -8.05
CA THR A 122 20.83 6.56 -7.83
C THR A 122 19.46 5.91 -7.76
N VAL A 123 18.49 6.53 -7.08
CA VAL A 123 17.10 6.04 -7.02
C VAL A 123 16.42 6.23 -8.36
N LYS A 124 16.62 7.40 -8.98
CA LYS A 124 16.11 7.73 -10.32
C LYS A 124 16.51 6.68 -11.36
N LYS A 125 17.80 6.33 -11.46
CA LYS A 125 18.27 5.27 -12.37
C LYS A 125 17.58 3.92 -12.14
N LYS A 126 17.44 3.49 -10.88
CA LYS A 126 16.75 2.23 -10.54
C LYS A 126 15.28 2.24 -10.96
N LEU A 127 14.59 3.37 -10.79
CA LEU A 127 13.19 3.53 -11.22
C LEU A 127 13.07 3.50 -12.75
N GLN A 128 14.00 4.14 -13.45
CA GLN A 128 14.05 4.18 -14.91
C GLN A 128 14.31 2.78 -15.50
N GLU A 129 15.27 2.03 -14.95
CA GLU A 129 15.55 0.65 -15.35
C GLU A 129 14.38 -0.30 -15.06
N ARG A 130 13.78 -0.20 -13.86
CA ARG A 130 12.73 -1.14 -13.43
C ARG A 130 11.38 -0.86 -14.08
N TYR A 131 11.06 0.39 -14.38
CA TYR A 131 9.73 0.80 -14.83
C TYR A 131 9.72 1.46 -16.21
N SER A 132 10.84 1.43 -16.94
CA SER A 132 10.98 2.04 -18.28
C SER A 132 10.64 3.54 -18.32
N ILE A 133 10.89 4.25 -17.23
CA ILE A 133 10.72 5.71 -17.14
C ILE A 133 11.89 6.38 -17.88
N SER A 134 11.63 7.42 -18.67
CA SER A 134 12.71 8.07 -19.45
C SER A 134 13.79 8.70 -18.55
N PRO A 135 15.09 8.59 -18.91
CA PRO A 135 16.22 9.21 -18.21
C PRO A 135 16.07 10.71 -17.95
N GLN A 136 15.44 11.40 -18.89
CA GLN A 136 15.31 12.86 -18.90
C GLN A 136 14.32 13.41 -17.87
N PHE A 137 13.53 12.55 -17.22
CA PHE A 137 12.47 13.02 -16.34
C PHE A 137 12.97 13.31 -14.93
N ASN A 138 12.62 14.48 -14.40
CA ASN A 138 12.80 14.80 -13.00
C ASN A 138 11.69 14.12 -12.20
N ILE A 139 12.09 13.31 -11.21
CA ILE A 139 11.16 12.55 -10.38
C ILE A 139 11.23 13.13 -8.96
N TYR A 140 10.08 13.50 -8.43
CA TYR A 140 9.94 13.86 -7.02
C TYR A 140 9.28 12.71 -6.27
N SER A 141 9.62 12.55 -5.00
CA SER A 141 9.07 11.48 -4.17
C SER A 141 8.65 11.97 -2.79
N ILE A 142 7.65 11.31 -2.23
CA ILE A 142 7.30 11.38 -0.81
C ILE A 142 6.98 9.97 -0.30
N THR A 143 7.19 9.76 0.99
CA THR A 143 6.81 8.52 1.66
C THR A 143 5.85 8.85 2.79
N TYR A 144 4.71 8.16 2.80
CA TYR A 144 3.74 8.20 3.89
C TYR A 144 3.84 6.91 4.70
N GLU A 145 3.81 7.05 6.03
CA GLU A 145 3.93 5.93 6.96
C GLU A 145 2.75 5.93 7.93
N ALA A 146 2.22 4.75 8.19
CA ALA A 146 1.11 4.54 9.11
C ALA A 146 1.25 3.20 9.82
N GLU A 147 0.77 3.15 11.04
CA GLU A 147 0.61 1.91 11.80
C GLU A 147 -0.87 1.53 11.87
N GLY A 148 -1.12 0.26 12.14
CA GLY A 148 -2.47 -0.25 12.20
C GLY A 148 -2.51 -1.73 12.49
N VAL A 149 -3.62 -2.35 12.11
CA VAL A 149 -3.92 -3.75 12.43
C VAL A 149 -4.55 -4.46 11.25
N SER A 150 -4.28 -5.77 11.15
CA SER A 150 -5.01 -6.67 10.25
C SER A 150 -6.40 -6.96 10.82
N ARG A 151 -7.42 -6.83 9.99
CA ARG A 151 -8.83 -6.99 10.34
C ARG A 151 -9.55 -7.81 9.27
N GLN A 152 -10.53 -8.60 9.70
CA GLN A 152 -11.47 -9.29 8.83
C GLN A 152 -12.81 -8.55 8.86
N TYR A 153 -13.41 -8.35 7.70
CA TYR A 153 -14.68 -7.64 7.57
C TYR A 153 -15.77 -8.60 7.07
N GLU A 154 -16.90 -8.66 7.79
CA GLU A 154 -18.03 -9.55 7.49
C GLU A 154 -18.57 -9.34 6.06
N HIS A 155 -18.70 -8.08 5.63
CA HIS A 155 -19.18 -7.71 4.29
C HIS A 155 -18.07 -7.40 3.28
N ARG A 156 -16.87 -7.98 3.45
CA ARG A 156 -15.71 -7.73 2.56
C ARG A 156 -16.04 -7.91 1.07
N ASN A 157 -16.74 -8.98 0.72
CA ASN A 157 -17.04 -9.30 -0.68
C ASN A 157 -18.02 -8.30 -1.31
N GLU A 158 -19.00 -7.81 -0.54
CA GLU A 158 -19.93 -6.78 -0.99
C GLU A 158 -19.22 -5.44 -1.22
N LEU A 159 -18.29 -5.08 -0.32
CA LEU A 159 -17.47 -3.88 -0.46
C LEU A 159 -16.60 -3.94 -1.72
N LEU A 160 -15.92 -5.07 -1.94
CA LEU A 160 -15.10 -5.28 -3.14
C LEU A 160 -15.94 -5.27 -4.41
N ALA A 161 -17.14 -5.86 -4.42
CA ALA A 161 -18.01 -5.83 -5.59
C ALA A 161 -18.37 -4.40 -6.03
N LYS A 162 -18.44 -3.45 -5.08
CA LYS A 162 -18.85 -2.07 -5.32
C LYS A 162 -17.69 -1.09 -5.55
N TYR A 163 -16.57 -1.30 -4.87
CA TYR A 163 -15.48 -0.32 -4.78
C TYR A 163 -14.10 -0.85 -5.20
N LYS A 164 -14.03 -2.06 -5.76
CA LYS A 164 -12.78 -2.62 -6.28
C LYS A 164 -12.18 -1.71 -7.36
N LEU A 165 -10.86 -1.53 -7.26
CA LEU A 165 -10.07 -0.81 -8.24
C LEU A 165 -10.12 -1.53 -9.58
N ALA A 166 -10.29 -0.77 -10.67
CA ALA A 166 -10.23 -1.31 -12.02
C ALA A 166 -8.90 -2.01 -12.32
N LYS A 167 -7.81 -1.49 -11.74
CA LYS A 167 -6.48 -2.10 -11.77
C LYS A 167 -5.93 -2.18 -10.34
N PRO A 168 -5.60 -3.38 -9.83
CA PRO A 168 -5.01 -3.52 -8.51
C PRO A 168 -3.62 -2.88 -8.43
N ILE A 169 -3.25 -2.42 -7.23
CA ILE A 169 -1.91 -1.90 -6.95
C ILE A 169 -1.10 -3.01 -6.29
N MET A 170 -0.02 -3.45 -6.91
CA MET A 170 0.82 -4.50 -6.32
C MET A 170 1.62 -3.95 -5.13
N ALA A 171 1.37 -4.53 -3.96
CA ALA A 171 2.09 -4.25 -2.72
C ALA A 171 3.12 -5.33 -2.43
N THR A 172 4.23 -4.93 -1.82
CA THR A 172 5.15 -5.88 -1.19
C THR A 172 4.67 -6.11 0.24
N VAL A 173 4.47 -7.37 0.62
CA VAL A 173 4.01 -7.74 1.96
C VAL A 173 5.01 -8.67 2.61
N ASP A 174 5.63 -8.18 3.68
CA ASP A 174 6.56 -8.94 4.51
C ASP A 174 5.85 -9.35 5.81
N ARG A 175 5.65 -10.66 5.97
CA ARG A 175 5.08 -11.26 7.18
C ARG A 175 6.17 -11.86 8.03
N TYR A 176 6.10 -11.65 9.33
CA TYR A 176 7.01 -12.25 10.30
C TYR A 176 6.27 -12.61 11.60
N TYR A 177 6.82 -13.57 12.34
CA TYR A 177 6.32 -13.95 13.66
C TYR A 177 7.30 -13.47 14.73
N GLY A 178 6.91 -12.48 15.54
CA GLY A 178 7.62 -12.09 16.75
C GLY A 178 8.63 -10.93 16.61
N SER A 179 8.74 -10.19 17.70
CA SER A 179 9.28 -8.84 17.89
C SER A 179 10.52 -8.39 17.09
N LYS A 180 10.36 -7.31 16.32
CA LYS A 180 11.33 -6.21 16.30
C LYS A 180 10.66 -4.83 16.37
N VAL A 181 11.01 -4.15 17.46
CA VAL A 181 11.02 -2.70 17.77
C VAL A 181 9.71 -2.06 18.27
N ASN A 182 9.82 -1.63 19.53
CA ASN A 182 8.97 -0.68 20.25
C ASN A 182 8.36 0.41 19.37
N THR A 183 7.04 0.49 19.35
CA THR A 183 6.27 1.72 19.15
C THR A 183 4.91 1.52 19.83
N SER A 184 4.40 2.63 20.35
CA SER A 184 3.40 2.76 21.41
C SER A 184 2.19 1.83 21.28
N SER A 185 1.83 1.22 22.42
CA SER A 185 0.61 0.44 22.62
C SER A 185 -0.64 1.23 22.23
N TYR A 186 -1.22 0.91 21.08
CA TYR A 186 -2.65 1.10 20.85
C TYR A 186 -3.37 -0.06 21.52
N SER A 187 -4.21 0.23 22.51
CA SER A 187 -4.97 -0.78 23.24
C SER A 187 -6.09 -1.32 22.35
N ASP A 188 -6.05 -2.63 22.08
CA ASP A 188 -7.20 -3.39 21.58
C ASP A 188 -8.33 -3.32 22.60
N ASP A 189 -9.48 -2.80 22.17
CA ASP A 189 -10.76 -3.34 22.63
C ASP A 189 -11.30 -4.21 21.51
N ASP A 190 -11.27 -5.52 21.75
CA ASP A 190 -11.90 -6.55 20.95
C ASP A 190 -13.41 -6.29 20.87
N LYS A 191 -13.85 -5.64 19.79
CA LYS A 191 -15.25 -5.55 19.38
C LYS A 191 -15.33 -5.75 17.89
N THR A 192 -16.13 -6.73 17.50
CA THR A 192 -16.77 -6.80 16.20
C THR A 192 -17.55 -5.50 15.96
N ILE A 193 -16.98 -4.58 15.18
CA ILE A 193 -17.65 -3.33 14.80
C ILE A 193 -18.37 -3.54 13.47
N ASN A 194 -19.68 -3.37 13.54
CA ASN A 194 -20.63 -3.36 12.43
C ASN A 194 -21.26 -1.95 12.37
N PRO A 195 -21.75 -1.44 11.23
CA PRO A 195 -21.17 -1.45 9.88
C PRO A 195 -20.25 -0.22 9.69
N LEU A 196 -19.37 -0.24 8.69
CA LEU A 196 -18.63 0.98 8.29
C LEU A 196 -19.63 2.13 8.12
N THR A 197 -19.52 3.16 8.96
CA THR A 197 -20.14 4.46 8.70
C THR A 197 -19.43 5.03 7.47
N ILE A 198 -19.89 4.61 6.30
CA ILE A 198 -19.43 5.09 5.00
C ILE A 198 -19.81 6.56 4.98
N LEU A 199 -18.84 7.44 5.27
CA LEU A 199 -18.87 8.75 4.67
C LEU A 199 -18.85 8.50 3.17
N THR A 200 -20.00 8.69 2.56
CA THR A 200 -20.12 9.13 1.17
C THR A 200 -19.44 10.49 1.06
N ALA A 201 -18.14 10.58 1.33
CA ALA A 201 -17.33 11.63 0.79
C ALA A 201 -17.17 11.21 -0.66
N SER A 202 -17.99 11.81 -1.51
CA SER A 202 -17.95 11.71 -2.96
C SER A 202 -16.50 11.59 -3.40
N LEU A 203 -16.06 10.36 -3.69
CA LEU A 203 -14.84 10.10 -4.43
C LEU A 203 -15.09 10.68 -5.82
N TRP A 204 -14.96 11.99 -5.93
CA TRP A 204 -14.71 12.67 -7.20
C TRP A 204 -13.26 12.36 -7.59
N PHE A 205 -12.96 11.06 -7.68
CA PHE A 205 -12.02 10.59 -8.68
C PHE A 205 -12.78 10.74 -9.99
N PRO A 206 -12.37 11.65 -10.91
CA PRO A 206 -12.91 11.62 -12.24
C PRO A 206 -12.65 10.21 -12.77
N VAL A 207 -13.71 9.46 -13.08
CA VAL A 207 -13.64 8.10 -13.64
C VAL A 207 -12.68 8.04 -14.85
N ALA A 208 -12.48 9.18 -15.53
CA ALA A 208 -11.51 9.39 -16.60
C ALA A 208 -10.02 9.19 -16.20
N MET A 209 -9.66 9.19 -14.92
CA MET A 209 -8.27 8.99 -14.47
C MET A 209 -7.91 7.50 -14.28
N LEU A 210 -8.90 6.62 -14.12
CA LEU A 210 -8.66 5.16 -14.07
C LEU A 210 -8.36 4.56 -15.45
N THR A 211 -8.82 5.21 -16.53
CA THR A 211 -8.60 4.76 -17.91
C THR A 211 -7.23 5.11 -18.47
N CYS A 212 -6.49 6.03 -17.84
CA CYS A 212 -5.22 6.56 -18.38
C CYS A 212 -3.95 5.92 -17.80
N LEU A 213 -4.06 5.05 -16.79
CA LEU A 213 -2.91 4.39 -16.14
C LEU A 213 -2.54 3.07 -16.83
N GLY A 214 -2.46 3.03 -18.16
CA GLY A 214 -1.94 1.86 -18.89
C GLY A 214 -1.61 2.18 -20.34
N ASP A 215 -0.39 1.86 -20.75
CA ASP A 215 0.17 2.21 -22.05
C ASP A 215 -0.21 1.24 -23.19
N LYS A 216 -0.25 1.84 -24.40
CA LYS A 216 0.00 1.31 -25.75
C LYS A 216 -0.32 -0.17 -26.02
N ASP A 217 -1.45 -0.42 -26.68
CA ASP A 217 -1.46 -0.86 -28.08
C ASP A 217 -2.91 -1.14 -28.57
N SER A 218 -3.15 -0.82 -29.85
CA SER A 218 -4.34 -1.10 -30.67
C SER A 218 -5.49 -0.05 -30.72
N SER A 219 -5.39 0.83 -31.73
CA SER A 219 -6.51 1.46 -32.48
C SER A 219 -6.83 0.54 -33.70
N PRO A 220 -8.02 0.54 -34.37
CA PRO A 220 -8.77 1.74 -34.77
C PRO A 220 -10.31 1.66 -34.75
N GLY A 221 -10.97 2.84 -34.70
CA GLY A 221 -12.26 3.04 -35.37
C GLY A 221 -13.30 3.91 -34.64
N PHE A 222 -13.57 5.09 -35.24
CA PHE A 222 -14.78 5.94 -35.17
C PHE A 222 -14.93 7.05 -34.10
N GLY A 223 -14.84 8.31 -34.59
CA GLY A 223 -15.85 9.36 -34.35
C GLY A 223 -15.66 10.32 -33.16
N ALA A 224 -14.92 11.41 -33.39
CA ALA A 224 -14.59 12.46 -32.42
C ALA A 224 -15.76 13.38 -32.00
N LEU A 225 -15.83 13.73 -30.71
CA LEU A 225 -16.09 15.12 -30.28
C LEU A 225 -15.62 15.47 -28.84
N PHE A 226 -15.23 14.51 -28.00
CA PHE A 226 -14.51 14.77 -26.74
C PHE A 226 -13.52 13.62 -26.50
N ASP A 227 -12.24 13.90 -26.69
CA ASP A 227 -11.16 12.96 -26.36
C ASP A 227 -10.73 13.24 -24.91
N PRO A 228 -11.02 12.36 -23.93
CA PRO A 228 -10.65 12.61 -22.53
C PRO A 228 -9.16 12.32 -22.26
N CYS A 229 -8.38 11.96 -23.27
CA CYS A 229 -6.95 11.65 -23.17
C CYS A 229 -6.11 12.66 -23.97
N PRO A 230 -5.59 13.74 -23.35
CA PRO A 230 -4.76 14.72 -24.06
C PRO A 230 -3.32 14.22 -24.39
N PHE A 231 -3.03 12.92 -24.21
CA PHE A 231 -1.71 12.34 -24.46
C PHE A 231 -1.86 11.02 -25.23
N ARG A 232 -1.73 11.15 -26.55
CA ARG A 232 -1.32 10.07 -27.46
C ARG A 232 0.21 10.07 -27.55
#